data_AF-A0A918TE59-F1
#
_entry.id   AF-A0A918TE59-F1
#
_cell.length_a   1.000
_cell.length_b   1.000
_cell.length_c   1.000
_cell.angle_alpha   90.00
_cell.angle_beta   90.00
_cell.angle_gamma   90.00
#
_symmetry.space_group_name_H-M   'P 1'
#
loop_
_entity.id
_entity.type
_entity.pdbx_description
1 polymer ?
#
loop_
_entity_poly.entity_id
_entity_poly.type
_entity_poly.pdbx_seq_one_letter_code
_entity_poly.pdbx_strand_id
1 'polypeptide(L)'
;MKGSVQLLVCLLTGSLFQVAVAEEPALRQAMIKGLLVVELGDGSHAGTASQMNGTVVKGSGTGFEVSFNQEVGEMMESATSEVAKFMSVRHGDDLPEGVKVELAFADKYSPKDGPSAAVVSALLCESIISGDVIDSGFAATGDMTATGEVRSIGGLTGKISGAIKKGCELLAAPEANKSSFQDLLLIDGIKPLYEIQLFTISDFEQARAIAMEERDEDMQTAIDEFELVQGALKKDEAFLKNQKVREKLRNIVQLAPNHVSARLLYLESVGKAPSQLSLPGSLTKIEQAAGSLSAMLQDGSFLESKGNDNVLFRLANDIANMRPMLDPRTLDYSDSYSDVANYVKQLRGRSQISRGQVEKFNQMVETVVAERENLLNDQEIREELMLE
;
A
#
# COMPACT_ATOMS: atom_id res chain seq x y z
N MET A 1 -9.90 -16.21 -75.98
CA MET A 1 -10.27 -17.64 -76.03
C MET A 1 -9.96 -18.21 -74.65
N LYS A 2 -10.87 -18.22 -73.66
CA LYS A 2 -12.02 -19.12 -73.41
C LYS A 2 -11.71 -20.62 -73.45
N GLY A 3 -12.02 -21.30 -72.33
CA GLY A 3 -12.00 -22.75 -72.07
C GLY A 3 -11.43 -23.02 -70.67
N SER A 4 -12.15 -23.07 -69.53
CA SER A 4 -13.43 -23.72 -69.13
C SER A 4 -13.40 -25.25 -69.16
N VAL A 5 -13.01 -25.88 -68.03
CA VAL A 5 -13.39 -27.24 -67.55
C VAL A 5 -13.04 -27.27 -66.05
N GLN A 6 -13.79 -27.75 -65.06
CA GLN A 6 -15.21 -28.05 -64.83
C GLN A 6 -15.31 -28.26 -63.31
N LEU A 7 -16.27 -27.57 -62.67
CA LEU A 7 -16.49 -27.55 -61.23
C LEU A 7 -17.09 -28.89 -60.77
N LEU A 8 -16.40 -29.63 -59.89
CA LEU A 8 -16.99 -30.79 -59.19
C LEU A 8 -17.56 -30.29 -57.86
N VAL A 9 -18.87 -30.07 -57.84
CA VAL A 9 -19.63 -29.77 -56.63
C VAL A 9 -19.89 -31.10 -55.90
N CYS A 10 -19.13 -31.36 -54.83
CA CYS A 10 -19.53 -32.33 -53.82
C CYS A 10 -20.45 -31.63 -52.81
N LEU A 11 -21.76 -31.82 -52.99
CA LEU A 11 -22.76 -31.60 -51.95
C LEU A 11 -22.58 -32.67 -50.87
N LEU A 12 -21.86 -32.32 -49.80
CA LEU A 12 -21.93 -33.06 -48.53
C LEU A 12 -22.58 -32.16 -47.49
N THR A 13 -23.72 -32.65 -47.05
CA THR A 13 -24.62 -32.15 -46.02
C THR A 13 -23.92 -31.88 -44.69
N GLY A 14 -24.12 -30.67 -44.16
CA GLY A 14 -24.35 -30.42 -42.74
C GLY A 14 -23.27 -30.87 -41.76
N SER A 15 -22.24 -30.05 -41.58
CA SER A 15 -21.81 -29.56 -40.27
C SER A 15 -20.83 -28.42 -40.51
N LEU A 16 -21.28 -27.18 -40.35
CA LEU A 16 -20.39 -26.05 -40.18
C LEU A 16 -19.70 -26.25 -38.82
N PHE A 17 -18.58 -26.96 -38.81
CA PHE A 17 -17.59 -26.79 -37.75
C PHE A 17 -17.06 -25.37 -37.91
N GLN A 18 -17.73 -24.44 -37.25
CA GLN A 18 -17.18 -23.14 -36.94
C GLN A 18 -16.02 -23.45 -35.99
N VAL A 19 -14.81 -23.53 -36.53
CA VAL A 19 -13.60 -23.48 -35.71
C VAL A 19 -13.69 -22.13 -35.01
N ALA A 20 -14.02 -22.14 -33.72
CA ALA A 20 -13.82 -20.99 -32.87
C ALA A 20 -12.35 -20.64 -33.02
N VAL A 21 -12.06 -19.54 -33.69
CA VAL A 21 -10.73 -18.96 -33.68
C VAL A 21 -10.61 -18.40 -32.27
N ALA A 22 -9.90 -19.10 -31.39
CA ALA A 22 -9.57 -18.59 -30.07
C ALA A 22 -9.04 -17.17 -30.23
N GLU A 23 -9.65 -16.20 -29.55
CA GLU A 23 -9.23 -14.82 -29.65
C GLU A 23 -7.78 -14.70 -29.17
N GLU A 24 -6.91 -14.17 -30.02
CA GLU A 24 -5.54 -13.86 -29.60
C GLU A 24 -5.57 -12.69 -28.61
N PRO A 25 -4.70 -12.68 -27.59
CA PRO A 25 -4.66 -11.56 -26.66
C PRO A 25 -4.29 -10.27 -27.39
N ALA A 26 -4.95 -9.17 -27.01
CA ALA A 26 -4.80 -7.87 -27.65
C ALA A 26 -3.37 -7.31 -27.52
N LEU A 27 -2.72 -7.49 -26.36
CA LEU A 27 -1.30 -7.19 -26.17
C LEU A 27 -0.49 -8.47 -25.89
N ARG A 28 0.79 -8.45 -26.28
CA ARG A 28 1.72 -9.53 -25.93
C ARG A 28 2.46 -9.28 -24.61
N GLN A 29 2.56 -8.02 -24.19
CA GLN A 29 3.21 -7.61 -22.95
C GLN A 29 2.52 -6.37 -22.38
N ALA A 30 2.47 -6.29 -21.06
CA ALA A 30 2.05 -5.12 -20.30
C ALA A 30 3.02 -4.88 -19.14
N MET A 31 3.11 -3.63 -18.67
CA MET A 31 4.03 -3.22 -17.61
C MET A 31 3.31 -2.27 -16.65
N ILE A 32 3.61 -2.39 -15.36
CA ILE A 32 3.07 -1.55 -14.30
C ILE A 32 4.07 -1.48 -13.14
N LYS A 33 4.04 -0.42 -12.34
CA LYS A 33 4.85 -0.34 -11.11
C LYS A 33 4.08 -0.95 -9.93
N GLY A 34 4.54 -2.09 -9.43
CA GLY A 34 4.07 -2.69 -8.18
C GLY A 34 4.87 -2.19 -6.97
N LEU A 35 4.30 -2.24 -5.78
CA LEU A 35 4.96 -1.80 -4.55
C LEU A 35 5.36 -2.97 -3.65
N LEU A 36 6.59 -2.94 -3.17
CA LEU A 36 7.18 -3.95 -2.30
C LEU A 36 7.69 -3.29 -1.02
N VAL A 37 7.80 -4.08 0.05
CA VAL A 37 8.57 -3.72 1.25
C VAL A 37 9.80 -4.61 1.26
N VAL A 38 10.96 -4.03 1.51
CA VAL A 38 12.25 -4.72 1.56
C VAL A 38 12.82 -4.56 2.95
N GLU A 39 13.27 -5.65 3.54
CA GLU A 39 14.05 -5.63 4.78
C GLU A 39 15.47 -5.15 4.47
N LEU A 40 15.93 -4.15 5.22
CA LEU A 40 17.27 -3.59 5.16
C LEU A 40 18.20 -4.40 6.07
N GLY A 41 19.51 -4.35 5.81
CA GLY A 41 20.51 -5.13 6.55
C GLY A 41 20.64 -4.81 8.05
N ASP A 42 19.94 -3.78 8.53
CA ASP A 42 19.81 -3.41 9.95
C ASP A 42 18.51 -3.91 10.60
N GLY A 43 17.71 -4.73 9.89
CA GLY A 43 16.41 -5.23 10.33
C GLY A 43 15.26 -4.23 10.18
N SER A 44 15.52 -3.03 9.66
CA SER A 44 14.46 -2.06 9.34
C SER A 44 13.79 -2.38 8.00
N HIS A 45 12.62 -1.82 7.74
CA HIS A 45 11.86 -2.06 6.52
C HIS A 45 11.75 -0.78 5.69
N ALA A 46 11.97 -0.88 4.38
CA ALA A 46 11.82 0.22 3.44
C ALA A 46 10.93 -0.17 2.26
N GLY A 47 9.92 0.64 1.97
CA GLY A 47 9.13 0.45 0.77
C GLY A 47 9.89 0.86 -0.49
N THR A 48 9.66 0.14 -1.58
CA THR A 48 10.19 0.43 -2.92
C THR A 48 9.12 0.15 -3.96
N ALA A 49 9.07 0.96 -5.02
CA ALA A 49 8.37 0.54 -6.23
C ALA A 49 9.30 -0.34 -7.08
N SER A 50 8.74 -1.39 -7.68
CA SER A 50 9.40 -2.30 -8.59
C SER A 50 8.52 -2.47 -9.82
N GLN A 51 9.13 -2.40 -11.00
CA GLN A 51 8.42 -2.69 -12.22
C GLN A 51 8.00 -4.17 -12.24
N MET A 52 6.76 -4.41 -12.60
CA MET A 52 6.18 -5.72 -12.81
C MET A 52 5.71 -5.82 -14.26
N ASN A 53 5.98 -6.95 -14.89
CA ASN A 53 5.65 -7.20 -16.29
C ASN A 53 4.74 -8.42 -16.38
N GLY A 54 3.73 -8.34 -17.25
CA GLY A 54 2.98 -9.49 -17.74
C GLY A 54 3.45 -9.83 -19.15
N THR A 55 3.76 -11.09 -19.43
CA THR A 55 4.17 -11.56 -20.76
C THR A 55 3.34 -12.75 -21.18
N VAL A 56 2.73 -12.65 -22.36
CA VAL A 56 1.98 -13.75 -22.98
C VAL A 56 2.96 -14.82 -23.47
N VAL A 57 2.79 -16.05 -22.97
CA VAL A 57 3.45 -17.25 -23.46
C VAL A 57 2.42 -18.32 -23.80
N LYS A 58 2.86 -19.39 -24.46
CA LYS A 58 1.99 -20.52 -24.78
C LYS A 58 1.64 -21.28 -23.49
N GLY A 59 0.35 -21.43 -23.22
CA GLY A 59 -0.17 -22.20 -22.10
C GLY A 59 0.03 -23.71 -22.27
N SER A 60 -0.06 -24.43 -21.16
CA SER A 60 0.07 -25.89 -21.15
C SER A 60 -1.24 -26.60 -21.51
N GLY A 61 -2.37 -25.96 -21.22
CA GLY A 61 -3.71 -26.44 -21.54
C GLY A 61 -4.47 -25.57 -22.52
N THR A 62 -5.80 -25.66 -22.49
CA THR A 62 -6.72 -24.84 -23.29
C THR A 62 -7.24 -23.62 -22.53
N GLY A 63 -6.98 -23.51 -21.23
CA GLY A 63 -7.44 -22.40 -20.40
C GLY A 63 -6.50 -21.20 -20.40
N PHE A 64 -6.91 -20.15 -19.70
CA PHE A 64 -6.09 -19.00 -19.36
C PHE A 64 -5.36 -19.25 -18.05
N GLU A 65 -4.03 -19.26 -18.11
CA GLU A 65 -3.16 -19.51 -16.96
C GLU A 65 -2.46 -18.21 -16.54
N VAL A 66 -2.31 -18.00 -15.23
CA VAL A 66 -1.51 -16.89 -14.68
C VAL A 66 -0.51 -17.48 -13.71
N SER A 67 0.78 -17.16 -13.87
CA SER A 67 1.81 -17.58 -12.91
C SER A 67 2.95 -16.58 -12.86
N PHE A 68 3.72 -16.61 -11.79
CA PHE A 68 5.03 -15.96 -11.77
C PHE A 68 6.08 -16.82 -12.50
N ASN A 69 7.07 -16.18 -13.12
CA ASN A 69 8.26 -16.86 -13.68
C ASN A 69 9.48 -16.86 -12.76
N GLN A 70 9.27 -16.43 -11.51
CA GLN A 70 10.24 -16.39 -10.43
C GLN A 70 9.64 -17.07 -9.19
N GLU A 71 10.51 -17.46 -8.25
CA GLU A 71 10.07 -18.07 -7.00
C GLU A 71 9.26 -17.07 -6.15
N VAL A 72 8.06 -17.48 -5.78
CA VAL A 72 7.15 -16.74 -4.91
C VAL A 72 6.60 -17.64 -3.81
N GLY A 73 6.18 -17.06 -2.68
CA GLY A 73 5.62 -17.83 -1.57
C GLY A 73 4.12 -18.15 -1.72
N GLU A 74 3.60 -18.94 -0.78
CA GLU A 74 2.23 -19.50 -0.81
C GLU A 74 1.13 -18.44 -0.84
N MET A 75 1.35 -17.28 -0.20
CA MET A 75 0.36 -16.19 -0.20
C MET A 75 0.25 -15.56 -1.59
N MET A 76 1.39 -15.35 -2.27
CA MET A 76 1.40 -14.83 -3.64
C MET A 76 0.78 -15.84 -4.63
N GLU A 77 1.06 -17.14 -4.48
CA GLU A 77 0.43 -18.18 -5.31
C GLU A 77 -1.09 -18.20 -5.16
N SER A 78 -1.58 -18.10 -3.91
CA SER A 78 -3.00 -18.04 -3.61
C SER A 78 -3.66 -16.80 -4.22
N ALA A 79 -3.05 -15.62 -4.08
CA ALA A 79 -3.52 -14.39 -4.69
C ALA A 79 -3.55 -14.46 -6.23
N THR A 80 -2.52 -15.06 -6.84
CA THR A 80 -2.47 -15.27 -8.31
C THR A 80 -3.60 -16.18 -8.79
N SER A 81 -3.94 -17.20 -8.00
CA SER A 81 -5.06 -18.10 -8.29
C SER A 81 -6.41 -17.36 -8.23
N GLU A 82 -6.59 -16.44 -7.28
CA GLU A 82 -7.78 -15.59 -7.21
C GLU A 82 -7.88 -14.65 -8.42
N VAL A 83 -6.76 -14.07 -8.87
CA VAL A 83 -6.71 -13.25 -10.10
C VAL A 83 -7.11 -14.05 -11.33
N ALA A 84 -6.60 -15.28 -11.51
CA ALA A 84 -6.97 -16.14 -12.63
C ALA A 84 -8.47 -16.48 -12.64
N LYS A 85 -9.05 -16.77 -11.46
CA LYS A 85 -10.50 -16.98 -11.32
C LYS A 85 -11.28 -15.70 -11.68
N PHE A 86 -10.85 -14.54 -11.18
CA PHE A 86 -11.50 -13.27 -11.48
C PHE A 86 -11.52 -12.98 -12.98
N MET A 87 -10.38 -13.14 -13.68
CA MET A 87 -10.30 -12.97 -15.13
C MET A 87 -11.22 -13.93 -15.89
N SER A 88 -11.30 -15.17 -15.43
CA SER A 88 -12.20 -16.18 -16.03
C SER A 88 -13.67 -15.79 -15.90
N VAL A 89 -14.07 -15.25 -14.74
CA VAL A 89 -15.46 -14.80 -14.51
C VAL A 89 -15.78 -13.51 -15.26
N ARG A 90 -14.81 -12.58 -15.33
CA ARG A 90 -14.97 -11.28 -15.99
C ARG A 90 -15.15 -11.40 -17.49
N HIS A 91 -14.30 -12.18 -18.15
CA HIS A 91 -14.24 -12.24 -19.62
C HIS A 91 -15.03 -13.42 -20.20
N GLY A 92 -15.27 -14.47 -19.42
CA GLY A 92 -16.08 -15.61 -19.88
C GLY A 92 -15.54 -16.20 -21.18
N ASP A 93 -16.37 -16.18 -22.23
CA ASP A 93 -16.03 -16.72 -23.56
C ASP A 93 -15.03 -15.83 -24.34
N ASP A 94 -14.87 -14.56 -23.95
CA ASP A 94 -13.90 -13.62 -24.56
C ASP A 94 -12.47 -13.83 -24.02
N LEU A 95 -12.27 -14.80 -23.13
CA LEU A 95 -10.97 -15.07 -22.53
C LEU A 95 -10.06 -15.85 -23.52
N PRO A 96 -8.80 -15.41 -23.74
CA PRO A 96 -7.90 -16.09 -24.67
C PRO A 96 -7.61 -17.55 -24.29
N GLU A 97 -7.91 -18.48 -25.19
CA GLU A 97 -7.66 -19.92 -24.98
C GLU A 97 -6.18 -20.29 -25.20
N GLY A 98 -5.68 -21.20 -24.35
CA GLY A 98 -4.32 -21.75 -24.47
C GLY A 98 -3.21 -20.71 -24.25
N VAL A 99 -3.53 -19.63 -23.55
CA VAL A 99 -2.61 -18.54 -23.20
C VAL A 99 -2.22 -18.67 -21.73
N LYS A 100 -0.92 -18.43 -21.48
CA LYS A 100 -0.41 -18.21 -20.13
C LYS A 100 0.16 -16.80 -20.04
N VAL A 101 -0.24 -16.04 -19.02
CA VAL A 101 0.39 -14.78 -18.65
C VAL A 101 1.44 -15.06 -17.58
N GLU A 102 2.71 -14.87 -17.94
CA GLU A 102 3.82 -14.93 -17.00
C GLU A 102 4.10 -13.55 -16.40
N LEU A 103 3.95 -13.49 -15.08
CA LEU A 103 4.20 -12.33 -14.25
C LEU A 103 5.64 -12.35 -13.74
N ALA A 104 6.28 -11.18 -13.69
CA ALA A 104 7.64 -11.06 -13.18
C ALA A 104 7.88 -9.70 -12.56
N PHE A 105 8.63 -9.64 -11.46
CA PHE A 105 9.23 -8.40 -11.01
C PHE A 105 10.56 -8.17 -11.74
N ALA A 106 10.96 -6.91 -11.87
CA ALA A 106 12.27 -6.57 -12.46
C ALA A 106 13.44 -7.18 -11.66
N ASP A 107 13.31 -7.24 -10.33
CA ASP A 107 14.22 -7.96 -9.44
C ASP A 107 13.80 -9.43 -9.31
N LYS A 108 14.41 -10.28 -10.14
CA LYS A 108 14.09 -11.72 -10.26
C LYS A 108 14.74 -12.61 -9.21
N TYR A 109 15.80 -12.14 -8.55
CA TYR A 109 16.70 -13.00 -7.77
C TYR A 109 16.40 -13.03 -6.28
N SER A 110 15.43 -12.22 -5.84
CA SER A 110 14.99 -12.17 -4.45
C SER A 110 13.59 -12.77 -4.35
N PRO A 111 13.36 -13.79 -3.49
CA PRO A 111 12.02 -14.33 -3.26
C PRO A 111 11.04 -13.23 -2.88
N LYS A 112 9.82 -13.28 -3.44
CA LYS A 112 8.75 -12.32 -3.12
C LYS A 112 7.54 -13.08 -2.59
N ASP A 113 6.97 -12.61 -1.49
CA ASP A 113 5.75 -13.18 -0.95
C ASP A 113 4.83 -12.08 -0.39
N GLY A 114 3.55 -12.40 -0.26
CA GLY A 114 2.49 -11.51 0.20
C GLY A 114 1.46 -11.18 -0.89
N PRO A 115 0.17 -11.10 -0.54
CA PRO A 115 -0.91 -11.02 -1.54
C PRO A 115 -1.05 -9.64 -2.18
N SER A 116 -0.29 -8.63 -1.71
CA SER A 116 -0.45 -7.22 -2.07
C SER A 116 -0.17 -6.83 -3.53
N ALA A 117 0.22 -7.79 -4.38
CA ALA A 117 0.38 -7.62 -5.82
C ALA A 117 -0.83 -8.10 -6.63
N ALA A 118 -1.90 -8.62 -6.00
CA ALA A 118 -3.05 -9.19 -6.70
C ALA A 118 -3.72 -8.20 -7.66
N VAL A 119 -3.98 -6.97 -7.22
CA VAL A 119 -4.56 -5.91 -8.08
C VAL A 119 -3.64 -5.60 -9.26
N VAL A 120 -2.34 -5.57 -9.03
CA VAL A 120 -1.32 -5.29 -10.06
C VAL A 120 -1.29 -6.40 -11.11
N SER A 121 -1.30 -7.65 -10.67
CA SER A 121 -1.41 -8.84 -11.52
C SER A 121 -2.69 -8.83 -12.36
N ALA A 122 -3.81 -8.43 -11.74
CA ALA A 122 -5.08 -8.33 -12.43
C ALA A 122 -5.07 -7.23 -13.51
N LEU A 123 -4.53 -6.04 -13.20
CA LEU A 123 -4.40 -4.96 -14.18
C LEU A 123 -3.51 -5.35 -15.37
N LEU A 124 -2.42 -6.07 -15.13
CA LEU A 124 -1.57 -6.61 -16.20
C LEU A 124 -2.32 -7.59 -17.11
N CYS A 125 -3.09 -8.50 -16.52
CA CYS A 125 -3.90 -9.44 -17.29
C CYS A 125 -5.00 -8.72 -18.07
N GLU A 126 -5.69 -7.77 -17.44
CA GLU A 126 -6.73 -6.95 -18.08
C GLU A 126 -6.16 -6.18 -19.28
N SER A 127 -5.03 -5.49 -19.11
CA SER A 127 -4.35 -4.77 -20.20
C SER A 127 -4.00 -5.69 -21.37
N ILE A 128 -3.51 -6.90 -21.07
CA ILE A 128 -3.21 -7.92 -22.08
C ILE A 128 -4.45 -8.37 -22.85
N ILE A 129 -5.57 -8.56 -22.14
CA ILE A 129 -6.82 -9.05 -22.71
C ILE A 129 -7.53 -7.94 -23.49
N SER A 130 -7.71 -6.75 -22.89
CA SER A 130 -8.51 -5.66 -23.46
C SER A 130 -7.77 -4.85 -24.52
N GLY A 131 -6.44 -4.78 -24.45
CA GLY A 131 -5.65 -3.89 -25.32
C GLY A 131 -5.39 -2.52 -24.71
N ASP A 132 -6.00 -2.20 -23.57
CA ASP A 132 -5.87 -0.90 -22.91
C ASP A 132 -4.44 -0.76 -22.34
N VAL A 133 -3.78 0.35 -22.65
CA VAL A 133 -2.43 0.63 -22.17
C VAL A 133 -2.50 1.18 -20.75
N ILE A 134 -1.70 0.59 -19.84
CA ILE A 134 -1.52 1.10 -18.47
C ILE A 134 -0.59 2.32 -18.51
N ASP A 135 -0.99 3.37 -17.81
CA ASP A 135 -0.20 4.59 -17.66
C ASP A 135 1.16 4.30 -17.01
N SER A 136 2.24 4.72 -17.68
CA SER A 136 3.62 4.49 -17.23
C SER A 136 3.98 5.18 -15.90
N GLY A 137 3.25 6.23 -15.52
CA GLY A 137 3.34 6.94 -14.25
C GLY A 137 2.58 6.26 -13.11
N PHE A 138 1.69 5.31 -13.42
CA PHE A 138 0.81 4.66 -12.46
C PHE A 138 1.51 3.54 -11.67
N ALA A 139 1.21 3.51 -10.37
CA ALA A 139 1.57 2.43 -9.46
C ALA A 139 0.34 1.95 -8.70
N ALA A 140 0.35 0.69 -8.26
CA ALA A 140 -0.71 0.15 -7.43
C ALA A 140 -0.19 -0.86 -6.39
N THR A 141 -0.98 -1.05 -5.34
CA THR A 141 -0.86 -2.14 -4.38
C THR A 141 -2.25 -2.54 -3.89
N GLY A 142 -2.44 -3.81 -3.56
CA GLY A 142 -3.69 -4.32 -3.01
C GLY A 142 -3.78 -5.83 -3.13
N ASP A 143 -4.33 -6.47 -2.09
CA ASP A 143 -4.85 -7.83 -2.22
C ASP A 143 -6.24 -7.77 -2.89
N MET A 144 -6.67 -8.86 -3.51
CA MET A 144 -7.91 -8.92 -4.27
C MET A 144 -8.53 -10.31 -4.24
N THR A 145 -9.86 -10.36 -4.15
CA THR A 145 -10.64 -11.60 -4.24
C THR A 145 -10.97 -11.98 -5.68
N ALA A 146 -11.40 -13.23 -5.90
CA ALA A 146 -11.97 -13.64 -7.20
C ALA A 146 -13.25 -12.88 -7.61
N THR A 147 -13.88 -12.11 -6.71
CA THR A 147 -15.02 -11.24 -7.05
C THR A 147 -14.60 -9.81 -7.39
N GLY A 148 -13.29 -9.50 -7.32
CA GLY A 148 -12.75 -8.17 -7.61
C GLY A 148 -12.80 -7.20 -6.42
N GLU A 149 -13.11 -7.66 -5.21
CA GLU A 149 -13.04 -6.82 -3.99
C GLU A 149 -11.57 -6.61 -3.61
N VAL A 150 -11.19 -5.37 -3.33
CA VAL A 150 -9.81 -5.00 -2.95
C VAL A 150 -9.69 -4.95 -1.43
N ARG A 151 -8.69 -5.66 -0.90
CA ARG A 151 -8.44 -5.80 0.55
C ARG A 151 -7.20 -5.04 0.98
N SER A 152 -7.15 -4.77 2.27
CA SER A 152 -6.04 -4.08 2.93
C SER A 152 -4.71 -4.79 2.79
N ILE A 153 -3.65 -4.01 2.95
CA ILE A 153 -2.27 -4.46 2.86
C ILE A 153 -1.43 -3.80 3.95
N GLY A 154 -0.40 -4.52 4.40
CA GLY A 154 0.59 -3.98 5.33
C GLY A 154 1.60 -3.03 4.67
N GLY A 155 2.13 -2.12 5.48
CA GLY A 155 3.27 -1.27 5.14
C GLY A 155 2.98 -0.18 4.10
N LEU A 156 1.73 0.29 3.99
CA LEU A 156 1.32 1.26 2.97
C LEU A 156 2.14 2.56 3.01
N THR A 157 2.40 3.13 4.19
CA THR A 157 3.20 4.37 4.34
C THR A 157 4.60 4.22 3.75
N GLY A 158 5.25 3.08 3.99
CA GLY A 158 6.54 2.74 3.40
C GLY A 158 6.45 2.60 1.89
N LYS A 159 5.41 1.91 1.39
CA LYS A 159 5.13 1.73 -0.04
C LYS A 159 4.90 3.05 -0.77
N ILE A 160 4.13 3.98 -0.20
CA ILE A 160 3.92 5.34 -0.72
C ILE A 160 5.26 6.08 -0.82
N SER A 161 6.06 6.05 0.25
CA SER A 161 7.40 6.66 0.26
C SER A 161 8.31 6.06 -0.83
N GLY A 162 8.22 4.75 -1.05
CA GLY A 162 8.93 4.05 -2.12
C GLY A 162 8.49 4.49 -3.53
N ALA A 163 7.19 4.69 -3.73
CA ALA A 163 6.62 5.17 -4.98
C ALA A 163 7.08 6.61 -5.32
N ILE A 164 7.04 7.51 -4.34
CA ILE A 164 7.54 8.89 -4.48
C ILE A 164 9.02 8.89 -4.88
N LYS A 165 9.85 8.11 -4.18
CA LYS A 165 11.30 7.99 -4.48
C LYS A 165 11.60 7.44 -5.88
N LYS A 166 10.67 6.67 -6.45
CA LYS A 166 10.77 6.08 -7.80
C LYS A 166 10.12 6.94 -8.88
N GLY A 167 9.60 8.12 -8.53
CA GLY A 167 8.97 9.03 -9.48
C GLY A 167 7.67 8.47 -10.06
N CYS A 168 6.88 7.74 -9.26
CA CYS A 168 5.50 7.46 -9.62
C CYS A 168 4.67 8.74 -9.49
N GLU A 169 3.71 8.91 -10.41
CA GLU A 169 2.85 10.11 -10.47
C GLU A 169 1.50 9.84 -9.82
N LEU A 170 0.96 8.64 -10.05
CA LEU A 170 -0.31 8.17 -9.52
C LEU A 170 -0.08 6.90 -8.70
N LEU A 171 -0.79 6.77 -7.58
CA LEU A 171 -0.79 5.55 -6.78
C LEU A 171 -2.20 5.20 -6.29
N ALA A 172 -2.68 4.03 -6.69
CA ALA A 172 -3.89 3.41 -6.13
C ALA A 172 -3.55 2.42 -5.01
N ALA A 173 -4.25 2.52 -3.89
CA ALA A 173 -4.13 1.58 -2.77
C ALA A 173 -5.50 1.33 -2.12
N PRO A 174 -5.65 0.27 -1.30
CA PRO A 174 -6.95 -0.15 -0.79
C PRO A 174 -7.65 0.95 0.03
N GLU A 175 -8.96 1.14 -0.18
CA GLU A 175 -9.79 2.01 0.69
C GLU A 175 -9.81 1.49 2.13
N ALA A 176 -9.65 0.19 2.33
CA ALA A 176 -9.50 -0.42 3.65
C ALA A 176 -8.30 0.16 4.44
N ASN A 177 -7.26 0.66 3.77
CA ASN A 177 -6.12 1.34 4.40
C ASN A 177 -6.29 2.86 4.54
N LYS A 178 -7.52 3.39 4.52
CA LYS A 178 -7.80 4.84 4.64
C LYS A 178 -7.11 5.50 5.84
N SER A 179 -7.01 4.79 6.97
CA SER A 179 -6.33 5.17 8.20
C SER A 179 -4.84 5.48 7.96
N SER A 180 -4.14 4.63 7.20
CA SER A 180 -2.71 4.82 6.91
C SER A 180 -2.43 6.11 6.13
N PHE A 181 -3.37 6.60 5.30
CA PHE A 181 -3.24 7.90 4.65
C PHE A 181 -3.43 9.08 5.61
N GLN A 182 -4.28 8.91 6.63
CA GLN A 182 -4.47 9.90 7.69
C GLN A 182 -3.22 9.96 8.57
N ASP A 183 -2.66 8.79 8.89
CA ASP A 183 -1.41 8.68 9.62
C ASP A 183 -0.26 9.34 8.85
N LEU A 184 -0.17 9.11 7.53
CA LEU A 184 0.80 9.78 6.67
C LEU A 184 0.71 11.31 6.79
N LEU A 185 -0.50 11.88 6.78
CA LEU A 185 -0.69 13.33 6.96
C LEU A 185 -0.22 13.81 8.34
N LEU A 186 -0.56 13.08 9.40
CA LEU A 186 -0.22 13.46 10.77
C LEU A 186 1.27 13.33 11.08
N ILE A 187 1.92 12.34 10.47
CA ILE A 187 3.33 12.01 10.71
C ILE A 187 4.26 12.84 9.82
N ASP A 188 3.98 12.88 8.51
CA ASP A 188 4.86 13.44 7.50
C ASP A 188 4.38 14.80 6.97
N GLY A 189 3.23 15.28 7.47
CA GLY A 189 2.60 16.51 7.03
C GLY A 189 1.93 16.39 5.66
N ILE A 190 1.66 17.53 5.02
CA ILE A 190 0.97 17.55 3.73
C ILE A 190 1.86 17.15 2.55
N LYS A 191 3.18 17.07 2.75
CA LYS A 191 4.15 16.92 1.67
C LYS A 191 3.95 15.66 0.82
N PRO A 192 3.86 14.45 1.41
CA PRO A 192 3.62 13.24 0.62
C PRO A 192 2.33 13.31 -0.21
N LEU A 193 1.31 14.03 0.25
CA LEU A 193 0.02 14.13 -0.42
C LEU A 193 0.06 14.93 -1.73
N TYR A 194 1.04 15.83 -1.92
CA TYR A 194 1.21 16.57 -3.17
C TYR A 194 2.46 16.14 -3.97
N GLU A 195 3.34 15.30 -3.42
CA GLU A 195 4.44 14.71 -4.18
C GLU A 195 3.97 13.63 -5.16
N ILE A 196 2.90 12.91 -4.81
CA ILE A 196 2.24 11.89 -5.63
C ILE A 196 0.71 12.05 -5.51
N GLN A 197 -0.03 11.69 -6.56
CA GLN A 197 -1.49 11.64 -6.50
C GLN A 197 -1.94 10.28 -5.93
N LEU A 198 -2.54 10.31 -4.74
CA LEU A 198 -3.02 9.12 -4.06
C LEU A 198 -4.51 8.93 -4.33
N PHE A 199 -4.86 7.69 -4.66
CA PHE A 199 -6.23 7.21 -4.83
C PHE A 199 -6.50 6.01 -3.95
N THR A 200 -7.73 5.93 -3.44
CA THR A 200 -8.23 4.72 -2.80
C THR A 200 -9.06 3.88 -3.77
N ILE A 201 -9.04 2.57 -3.59
CA ILE A 201 -9.79 1.61 -4.41
C ILE A 201 -10.48 0.57 -3.52
N SER A 202 -11.77 0.34 -3.72
CA SER A 202 -12.52 -0.74 -3.05
C SER A 202 -12.71 -1.98 -3.91
N ASP A 203 -12.58 -1.83 -5.22
CA ASP A 203 -12.80 -2.89 -6.20
C ASP A 203 -11.88 -2.72 -7.42
N PHE A 204 -11.84 -3.77 -8.25
CA PHE A 204 -11.02 -3.80 -9.45
C PHE A 204 -11.41 -2.74 -10.49
N GLU A 205 -12.69 -2.39 -10.63
CA GLU A 205 -13.12 -1.41 -11.63
C GLU A 205 -12.55 -0.02 -11.32
N GLN A 206 -12.54 0.37 -10.05
CA GLN A 206 -11.91 1.62 -9.63
C GLN A 206 -10.40 1.61 -9.91
N ALA A 207 -9.73 0.47 -9.68
CA ALA A 207 -8.31 0.34 -10.02
C ALA A 207 -8.08 0.50 -11.53
N ARG A 208 -8.89 -0.17 -12.35
CA ARG A 208 -8.83 -0.09 -13.82
C ARG A 208 -9.07 1.33 -14.32
N ALA A 209 -10.09 2.02 -13.79
CA ALA A 209 -10.44 3.38 -14.19
C ALA A 209 -9.31 4.41 -13.98
N ILE A 210 -8.44 4.19 -12.99
CA ILE A 210 -7.29 5.06 -12.72
C ILE A 210 -6.05 4.60 -13.51
N ALA A 211 -5.87 3.28 -13.69
CA ALA A 211 -4.65 2.69 -14.20
C ALA A 211 -4.38 2.95 -15.69
N MET A 212 -5.42 3.04 -16.51
CA MET A 212 -5.27 3.12 -17.98
C MET A 212 -4.88 4.53 -18.44
N GLU A 213 -4.15 4.63 -19.55
CA GLU A 213 -3.80 5.92 -20.17
C GLU A 213 -5.05 6.68 -20.63
N GLU A 214 -6.01 5.97 -21.23
CA GLU A 214 -7.32 6.52 -21.57
C GLU A 214 -8.28 6.35 -20.39
N ARG A 215 -8.76 7.48 -19.87
CA ARG A 215 -9.65 7.57 -18.72
C ARG A 215 -10.94 8.31 -19.09
N ASP A 216 -11.96 8.17 -18.25
CA ASP A 216 -13.14 9.01 -18.38
C ASP A 216 -12.81 10.50 -18.14
N GLU A 217 -13.67 11.38 -18.64
CA GLU A 217 -13.46 12.83 -18.62
C GLU A 217 -13.31 13.39 -17.19
N ASP A 218 -14.09 12.86 -16.24
CA ASP A 218 -14.07 13.33 -14.85
C ASP A 218 -12.75 12.95 -14.16
N MET A 219 -12.31 11.70 -14.32
CA MET A 219 -11.05 11.21 -13.77
C MET A 219 -9.84 11.94 -14.39
N GLN A 220 -9.82 12.12 -15.71
CA GLN A 220 -8.72 12.84 -16.36
C GLN A 220 -8.68 14.31 -15.90
N THR A 221 -9.84 14.96 -15.81
CA THR A 221 -9.93 16.34 -15.33
C THR A 221 -9.46 16.44 -13.87
N ALA A 222 -9.83 15.49 -13.02
CA ALA A 222 -9.40 15.45 -11.62
C ALA A 222 -7.87 15.37 -11.49
N ILE A 223 -7.23 14.50 -12.27
CA ILE A 223 -5.77 14.33 -12.33
C ILE A 223 -5.10 15.63 -12.78
N ASP A 224 -5.54 16.19 -13.91
CA ASP A 224 -4.97 17.41 -14.50
C ASP A 224 -5.13 18.63 -13.57
N GLU A 225 -6.30 18.77 -12.94
CA GLU A 225 -6.52 19.86 -11.97
C GLU A 225 -5.65 19.69 -10.73
N PHE A 226 -5.40 18.46 -10.29
CA PHE A 226 -4.54 18.19 -9.15
C PHE A 226 -3.07 18.49 -9.46
N GLU A 227 -2.59 18.27 -10.68
CA GLU A 227 -1.23 18.67 -11.09
C GLU A 227 -0.97 20.17 -10.89
N LEU A 228 -1.98 21.01 -11.15
CA LEU A 228 -1.90 22.45 -10.89
C LEU A 228 -1.78 22.74 -9.39
N VAL A 229 -2.48 21.98 -8.54
CA VAL A 229 -2.36 22.05 -7.08
C VAL A 229 -0.96 21.62 -6.63
N GLN A 230 -0.44 20.51 -7.15
CA GLN A 230 0.93 20.07 -6.88
C GLN A 230 1.95 21.15 -7.24
N GLY A 231 1.79 21.78 -8.41
CA GLY A 231 2.65 22.88 -8.86
C GLY A 231 2.61 24.12 -7.95
N ALA A 232 1.47 24.38 -7.29
CA ALA A 232 1.37 25.44 -6.29
C ALA A 232 2.03 25.04 -4.97
N LEU A 233 1.71 23.87 -4.42
CA LEU A 233 2.21 23.42 -3.12
C LEU A 233 3.71 23.14 -3.13
N LYS A 234 4.28 22.65 -4.25
CA LYS A 234 5.73 22.50 -4.43
C LYS A 234 6.48 23.84 -4.40
N LYS A 235 5.82 24.97 -4.70
CA LYS A 235 6.41 26.31 -4.60
C LYS A 235 6.34 26.86 -3.19
N ASP A 236 5.18 26.75 -2.55
CA ASP A 236 4.95 27.16 -1.17
C ASP A 236 3.71 26.45 -0.60
N GLU A 237 3.91 25.69 0.47
CA GLU A 237 2.83 24.99 1.17
C GLU A 237 1.75 25.95 1.73
N ALA A 238 2.08 27.22 1.95
CA ALA A 238 1.11 28.24 2.36
C ALA A 238 -0.02 28.44 1.32
N PHE A 239 0.20 28.07 0.04
CA PHE A 239 -0.84 28.10 -0.99
C PHE A 239 -2.01 27.17 -0.69
N LEU A 240 -1.88 26.19 0.21
CA LEU A 240 -3.00 25.36 0.64
C LEU A 240 -4.15 26.21 1.22
N LYS A 241 -3.84 27.35 1.85
CA LYS A 241 -4.82 28.29 2.41
C LYS A 241 -5.45 29.21 1.35
N ASN A 242 -4.94 29.21 0.11
CA ASN A 242 -5.44 30.03 -0.98
C ASN A 242 -6.84 29.59 -1.42
N GLN A 243 -7.77 30.54 -1.61
CA GLN A 243 -9.14 30.24 -2.01
C GLN A 243 -9.23 29.42 -3.30
N LYS A 244 -8.44 29.74 -4.34
CA LYS A 244 -8.47 29.04 -5.63
C LYS A 244 -7.98 27.59 -5.50
N VAL A 245 -6.97 27.35 -4.68
CA VAL A 245 -6.47 25.98 -4.41
C VAL A 245 -7.55 25.18 -3.70
N ARG A 246 -8.24 25.76 -2.70
CA ARG A 246 -9.34 25.10 -2.00
C ARG A 246 -10.54 24.79 -2.89
N GLU A 247 -10.88 25.71 -3.80
CA GLU A 247 -11.94 25.50 -4.79
C GLU A 247 -11.59 24.36 -5.75
N LYS A 248 -10.35 24.32 -6.26
CA LYS A 248 -9.86 23.20 -7.08
C LYS A 248 -9.91 21.87 -6.33
N LEU A 249 -9.35 21.81 -5.13
CA LEU A 249 -9.38 20.61 -4.29
C LEU A 249 -10.83 20.12 -4.06
N ARG A 250 -11.78 21.04 -3.82
CA ARG A 250 -13.20 20.68 -3.69
C ARG A 250 -13.76 20.09 -4.98
N ASN A 251 -13.48 20.69 -6.13
CA ASN A 251 -13.96 20.22 -7.42
C ASN A 251 -13.38 18.84 -7.76
N ILE A 252 -12.08 18.64 -7.54
CA ILE A 252 -11.40 17.35 -7.72
C ILE A 252 -12.08 16.26 -6.88
N VAL A 253 -12.42 16.54 -5.62
CA VAL A 253 -13.13 15.58 -4.76
C VAL A 253 -14.55 15.26 -5.25
N GLN A 254 -15.19 16.15 -6.01
CA GLN A 254 -16.49 15.88 -6.63
C GLN A 254 -16.35 14.99 -7.87
N LEU A 255 -15.32 15.24 -8.69
CA LEU A 255 -15.04 14.47 -9.90
C LEU A 255 -14.50 13.06 -9.57
N ALA A 256 -13.57 12.98 -8.62
CA ALA A 256 -12.94 11.75 -8.17
C ALA A 256 -13.01 11.64 -6.63
N PRO A 257 -14.11 11.13 -6.05
CA PRO A 257 -14.30 11.01 -4.60
C PRO A 257 -13.25 10.14 -3.89
N ASN A 258 -12.63 9.23 -4.64
CA ASN A 258 -11.56 8.35 -4.18
C ASN A 258 -10.16 8.96 -4.33
N HIS A 259 -10.02 10.20 -4.82
CA HIS A 259 -8.75 10.92 -4.82
C HIS A 259 -8.40 11.42 -3.41
N VAL A 260 -7.74 10.55 -2.63
CA VAL A 260 -7.49 10.77 -1.20
C VAL A 260 -6.52 11.92 -0.93
N SER A 261 -5.53 12.16 -1.80
CA SER A 261 -4.67 13.35 -1.67
C SER A 261 -5.49 14.63 -1.71
N ALA A 262 -6.37 14.79 -2.70
CA ALA A 262 -7.23 15.97 -2.83
C ALA A 262 -8.17 16.12 -1.64
N ARG A 263 -8.76 15.01 -1.19
CA ARG A 263 -9.65 14.96 -0.02
C ARG A 263 -8.95 15.41 1.25
N LEU A 264 -7.77 14.86 1.56
CA LEU A 264 -7.01 15.20 2.77
C LEU A 264 -6.47 16.63 2.75
N LEU A 265 -5.91 17.07 1.62
CA LEU A 265 -5.47 18.46 1.45
C LEU A 265 -6.64 19.45 1.60
N TYR A 266 -7.82 19.12 1.05
CA TYR A 266 -9.01 19.94 1.23
C TYR A 266 -9.40 20.03 2.71
N LEU A 267 -9.47 18.89 3.42
CA LEU A 267 -9.80 18.85 4.85
C LEU A 267 -8.82 19.66 5.69
N GLU A 268 -7.52 19.52 5.42
CA GLU A 268 -6.47 20.31 6.08
C GLU A 268 -6.64 21.81 5.83
N SER A 269 -6.93 22.20 4.58
CA SER A 269 -7.12 23.61 4.21
C SER A 269 -8.29 24.32 4.90
N VAL A 270 -9.24 23.54 5.43
CA VAL A 270 -10.43 24.03 6.15
C VAL A 270 -10.39 23.71 7.66
N GLY A 271 -9.28 23.18 8.17
CA GLY A 271 -9.11 22.83 9.58
C GLY A 271 -10.02 21.68 10.04
N LYS A 272 -10.32 20.74 9.14
CA LYS A 272 -11.12 19.53 9.39
C LYS A 272 -10.35 18.24 9.11
N ALA A 273 -9.02 18.30 8.99
CA ALA A 273 -8.21 17.10 8.89
C ALA A 273 -8.33 16.25 10.18
N PRO A 274 -8.15 14.92 10.09
CA PRO A 274 -7.98 14.08 11.27
C PRO A 274 -6.89 14.63 12.18
N SER A 275 -7.09 14.55 13.49
CA SER A 275 -6.14 15.01 14.50
C SER A 275 -5.55 13.88 15.34
N GLN A 276 -5.98 12.64 15.08
CA GLN A 276 -5.54 11.45 15.78
C GLN A 276 -5.08 10.40 14.78
N LEU A 277 -3.97 9.75 15.12
CA LEU A 277 -3.44 8.58 14.45
C LEU A 277 -4.41 7.41 14.65
N SER A 278 -4.40 6.51 13.69
CA SER A 278 -5.01 5.19 13.84
C SER A 278 -4.37 4.41 15.00
N LEU A 279 -5.02 3.33 15.41
CA LEU A 279 -4.45 2.43 16.41
C LEU A 279 -3.13 1.80 15.93
N PRO A 280 -3.04 1.19 14.73
CA PRO A 280 -1.76 0.74 14.16
C PRO A 280 -0.69 1.83 14.07
N GLY A 281 -1.08 3.04 13.63
CA GLY A 281 -0.19 4.19 13.50
C GLY A 281 0.36 4.65 14.86
N SER A 282 -0.50 4.69 15.87
CA SER A 282 -0.15 5.02 17.25
C SER A 282 0.82 4.01 17.84
N LEU A 283 0.53 2.71 17.70
CA LEU A 283 1.41 1.64 18.19
C LEU A 283 2.78 1.69 17.50
N THR A 284 2.79 1.82 16.17
CA THR A 284 4.04 1.94 15.40
C THR A 284 4.87 3.12 15.88
N LYS A 285 4.25 4.27 16.18
CA LYS A 285 4.97 5.45 16.67
C LYS A 285 5.49 5.29 18.10
N ILE A 286 4.70 4.68 18.98
CA ILE A 286 5.14 4.34 20.35
C ILE A 286 6.34 3.39 20.29
N GLU A 287 6.26 2.32 19.51
CA GLU A 287 7.34 1.35 19.38
C GLU A 287 8.59 1.96 18.71
N GLN A 288 8.44 2.82 17.70
CA GLN A 288 9.55 3.54 17.08
C GLN A 288 10.26 4.47 18.08
N ALA A 289 9.50 5.24 18.86
CA ALA A 289 10.09 6.10 19.90
C ALA A 289 10.79 5.26 20.97
N ALA A 290 10.14 4.17 21.41
CA ALA A 290 10.62 3.29 22.45
C ALA A 290 11.76 2.36 22.02
N GLY A 291 12.01 2.16 20.71
CA GLY A 291 12.87 1.08 20.20
C GLY A 291 14.25 1.00 20.84
N SER A 292 14.92 2.15 21.04
CA SER A 292 16.22 2.18 21.71
C SER A 292 16.14 1.79 23.19
N LEU A 293 15.07 2.18 23.90
CA LEU A 293 14.86 1.77 25.29
C LEU A 293 14.49 0.29 25.38
N SER A 294 13.58 -0.18 24.53
CA SER A 294 13.16 -1.58 24.50
C SER A 294 14.35 -2.53 24.28
N ALA A 295 15.27 -2.20 23.37
CA ALA A 295 16.50 -2.97 23.17
C ALA A 295 17.38 -2.99 24.43
N MET A 296 17.58 -1.83 25.05
CA MET A 296 18.40 -1.69 26.27
C MET A 296 17.78 -2.36 27.51
N LEU A 297 16.45 -2.47 27.56
CA LEU A 297 15.73 -3.19 28.61
C LEU A 297 15.88 -4.71 28.43
N GLN A 298 15.86 -5.19 27.19
CA GLN A 298 16.00 -6.62 26.88
C GLN A 298 17.40 -7.16 27.12
N ASP A 299 18.45 -6.40 26.78
CA ASP A 299 19.83 -6.86 26.91
C ASP A 299 20.48 -6.53 28.26
N GLY A 300 19.76 -5.79 29.13
CA GLY A 300 20.24 -5.38 30.46
C GLY A 300 21.35 -4.31 30.44
N SER A 301 21.74 -3.82 29.26
CA SER A 301 22.81 -2.82 29.06
C SER A 301 22.47 -1.46 29.66
N PHE A 302 21.19 -1.23 29.96
CA PHE A 302 20.69 -0.03 30.62
C PHE A 302 21.47 0.31 31.90
N LEU A 303 21.80 -0.67 32.74
CA LEU A 303 22.47 -0.44 34.03
C LEU A 303 23.97 -0.11 33.90
N GLU A 304 24.60 -0.47 32.78
CA GLU A 304 26.05 -0.39 32.59
C GLU A 304 26.48 0.81 31.73
N SER A 305 25.54 1.43 31.02
CA SER A 305 25.79 2.46 30.02
C SER A 305 25.89 3.88 30.61
N LYS A 306 27.12 4.34 30.87
CA LYS A 306 27.40 5.78 31.05
C LYS A 306 27.22 6.50 29.72
N GLY A 307 26.03 7.06 29.45
CA GLY A 307 25.79 7.89 28.25
C GLY A 307 24.39 7.81 27.63
N ASN A 308 23.50 6.95 28.13
CA ASN A 308 22.15 6.77 27.58
C ASN A 308 21.12 7.86 27.96
N ASP A 309 21.57 8.91 28.65
CA ASP A 309 20.77 10.08 29.03
C ASP A 309 20.09 10.76 27.83
N ASN A 310 20.79 10.83 26.69
CA ASN A 310 20.24 11.44 25.47
C ASN A 310 19.14 10.60 24.83
N VAL A 311 19.13 9.28 25.05
CA VAL A 311 18.11 8.36 24.49
C VAL A 311 16.81 8.51 25.26
N LEU A 312 16.89 8.51 26.59
CA LEU A 312 15.73 8.65 27.48
C LEU A 312 15.11 10.05 27.42
N PHE A 313 15.95 11.08 27.31
CA PHE A 313 15.48 12.45 27.12
C PHE A 313 14.72 12.62 25.81
N ARG A 314 15.22 12.01 24.73
CA ARG A 314 14.52 11.98 23.43
C ARG A 314 13.21 11.23 23.55
N LEU A 315 13.22 10.00 24.08
CA LEU A 315 12.01 9.20 24.29
C LEU A 315 10.90 9.96 25.03
N ALA A 316 11.20 10.54 26.20
CA ALA A 316 10.20 11.24 27.01
C ALA A 316 9.60 12.45 26.26
N ASN A 317 10.44 13.19 25.52
CA ASN A 317 9.97 14.31 24.71
C ASN A 317 9.18 13.84 23.49
N ASP A 318 9.64 12.79 22.81
CA ASP A 318 9.00 12.24 21.62
C ASP A 318 7.60 11.73 21.97
N ILE A 319 7.47 10.97 23.07
CA ILE A 319 6.17 10.54 23.59
C ILE A 319 5.29 11.73 23.98
N ALA A 320 5.81 12.68 24.76
CA ALA A 320 5.02 13.83 25.19
C ALA A 320 4.50 14.67 24.00
N ASN A 321 5.32 14.81 22.95
CA ASN A 321 4.98 15.57 21.76
C ASN A 321 3.94 14.86 20.89
N MET A 322 4.00 13.53 20.77
CA MET A 322 3.02 12.76 19.99
C MET A 322 1.75 12.42 20.78
N ARG A 323 1.78 12.47 22.11
CA ARG A 323 0.64 12.12 22.96
C ARG A 323 -0.71 12.74 22.52
N PRO A 324 -0.81 14.01 22.08
CA PRO A 324 -2.08 14.59 21.65
C PRO A 324 -2.66 13.98 20.37
N MET A 325 -1.82 13.36 19.53
CA MET A 325 -2.24 12.72 18.27
C MET A 325 -2.40 11.21 18.41
N LEU A 326 -2.09 10.59 19.56
CA LEU A 326 -2.27 9.14 19.71
C LEU A 326 -3.75 8.76 19.82
N ASP A 327 -4.07 7.55 19.35
CA ASP A 327 -5.34 6.89 19.60
C ASP A 327 -5.53 6.75 21.14
N PRO A 328 -6.69 7.17 21.69
CA PRO A 328 -6.94 7.14 23.12
C PRO A 328 -6.71 5.78 23.78
N ARG A 329 -6.94 4.69 23.05
CA ARG A 329 -6.74 3.31 23.53
C ARG A 329 -5.27 3.05 23.85
N THR A 330 -4.34 3.69 23.15
CA THR A 330 -2.89 3.47 23.33
C THR A 330 -2.25 4.33 24.42
N LEU A 331 -3.03 5.19 25.09
CA LEU A 331 -2.49 6.19 26.01
C LEU A 331 -1.83 5.58 27.24
N ASP A 332 -2.42 4.55 27.84
CA ASP A 332 -1.84 3.90 29.02
C ASP A 332 -0.51 3.22 28.67
N TYR A 333 -0.43 2.59 27.51
CA TYR A 333 0.80 2.01 26.99
C TYR A 333 1.87 3.07 26.72
N SER A 334 1.52 4.18 26.06
CA SER A 334 2.42 5.31 25.82
C SER A 334 2.90 5.97 27.13
N ASP A 335 1.99 6.16 28.08
CA ASP A 335 2.28 6.82 29.36
C ASP A 335 3.20 5.94 30.22
N SER A 336 3.09 4.61 30.15
CA SER A 336 4.00 3.70 30.84
C SER A 336 5.48 3.89 30.45
N TYR A 337 5.76 4.14 29.16
CA TYR A 337 7.11 4.48 28.71
C TYR A 337 7.57 5.87 29.20
N SER A 338 6.65 6.85 29.20
CA SER A 338 6.94 8.18 29.75
C SER A 338 7.29 8.12 31.23
N ASP A 339 6.58 7.30 31.99
CA ASP A 339 6.83 7.08 33.41
C ASP A 339 8.21 6.47 33.64
N VAL A 340 8.60 5.45 32.88
CA VAL A 340 9.95 4.87 32.94
C VAL A 340 10.99 5.95 32.66
N ALA A 341 10.85 6.70 31.56
CA ALA A 341 11.79 7.73 31.17
C ALA A 341 11.91 8.85 32.22
N ASN A 342 10.79 9.29 32.79
CA ASN A 342 10.74 10.29 33.85
C ASN A 342 11.34 9.79 35.17
N TYR A 343 11.09 8.54 35.53
CA TYR A 343 11.65 7.95 36.75
C TYR A 343 13.18 7.86 36.66
N VAL A 344 13.70 7.40 35.52
CA VAL A 344 15.15 7.36 35.31
C VAL A 344 15.76 8.77 35.37
N LYS A 345 15.08 9.77 34.80
CA LYS A 345 15.51 11.17 34.89
C LYS A 345 15.64 11.66 36.33
N GLN A 346 14.79 11.21 37.26
CA GLN A 346 14.88 11.58 38.69
C GLN A 346 16.07 10.93 39.42
N LEU A 347 16.57 9.80 38.91
CA LEU A 347 17.73 9.10 39.47
C LEU A 347 19.07 9.74 39.05
N ARG A 348 19.03 10.75 38.17
CA ARG A 348 20.19 11.45 37.64
C ARG A 348 21.10 12.03 38.73
N GLY A 349 22.41 11.92 38.49
CA GLY A 349 23.45 12.57 39.32
C GLY A 349 23.70 11.89 40.67
N ARG A 350 23.00 10.78 40.96
CA ARG A 350 23.26 9.98 42.16
C ARG A 350 24.49 9.10 41.92
N SER A 351 25.43 9.11 42.86
CA SER A 351 26.63 8.28 42.83
C SER A 351 26.35 6.80 43.08
N GLN A 352 25.21 6.48 43.70
CA GLN A 352 24.74 5.12 43.96
C GLN A 352 23.22 5.05 43.81
N ILE A 353 22.73 3.97 43.19
CA ILE A 353 21.31 3.63 43.06
C ILE A 353 21.00 2.56 44.12
N SER A 354 19.93 2.73 44.89
CA SER A 354 19.56 1.77 45.94
C SER A 354 18.84 0.55 45.35
N ARG A 355 18.87 -0.58 46.08
CA ARG A 355 18.15 -1.79 45.69
C ARG A 355 16.65 -1.55 45.46
N GLY A 356 16.00 -0.76 46.32
CA GLY A 356 14.59 -0.40 46.15
C GLY A 356 14.32 0.46 44.92
N GLN A 357 15.29 1.26 44.46
CA GLN A 357 15.17 2.04 43.23
C GLN A 357 15.24 1.15 41.98
N VAL A 358 16.07 0.11 42.01
CA VAL A 358 16.16 -0.93 40.97
C VAL A 358 14.89 -1.77 40.95
N GLU A 359 14.38 -2.20 42.10
CA GLU A 359 13.12 -2.96 42.20
C GLU A 359 11.94 -2.15 41.63
N LYS A 360 11.85 -0.85 41.96
CA LYS A 360 10.83 0.04 41.38
C LYS A 360 10.99 0.20 39.86
N PHE A 361 12.21 0.34 39.34
CA PHE A 361 12.44 0.40 37.89
C PHE A 361 11.92 -0.87 37.19
N ASN A 362 12.23 -2.04 37.73
CA ASN A 362 11.78 -3.31 37.17
C ASN A 362 10.26 -3.43 37.16
N GLN A 363 9.56 -3.01 38.23
CA GLN A 363 8.09 -2.97 38.25
C GLN A 363 7.50 -2.06 37.16
N MET A 364 8.16 -0.94 36.86
CA MET A 364 7.70 -0.03 35.80
C MET A 364 7.90 -0.66 34.42
N VAL A 365 9.00 -1.39 34.21
CA VAL A 365 9.24 -2.15 32.97
C VAL A 365 8.21 -3.29 32.81
N GLU A 366 7.90 -4.02 33.89
CA GLU A 366 6.83 -5.02 33.89
C GLU A 366 5.47 -4.40 33.55
N THR A 367 5.21 -3.17 34.00
CA THR A 367 4.00 -2.41 33.65
C THR A 367 3.92 -2.13 32.15
N VAL A 368 5.03 -1.70 31.52
CA VAL A 368 5.07 -1.48 30.06
C VAL A 368 4.69 -2.76 29.30
N VAL A 369 5.20 -3.91 29.73
CA VAL A 369 4.88 -5.22 29.12
C VAL A 369 3.41 -5.55 29.32
N ALA A 370 2.89 -5.38 30.54
CA ALA A 370 1.50 -5.66 30.86
C ALA A 370 0.53 -4.78 30.05
N GLU A 371 0.80 -3.48 29.89
CA GLU A 371 -0.05 -2.60 29.08
C GLU A 371 -0.07 -2.99 27.60
N ARG A 372 1.08 -3.41 27.06
CA ARG A 372 1.14 -3.96 25.70
C ARG A 372 0.32 -5.24 25.57
N GLU A 373 0.42 -6.15 26.52
CA GLU A 373 -0.36 -7.39 26.53
C GLU A 373 -1.85 -7.11 26.68
N ASN A 374 -2.25 -6.16 27.52
CA ASN A 374 -3.64 -5.76 27.68
C ASN A 374 -4.23 -5.27 26.35
N LEU A 375 -3.49 -4.40 25.64
CA LEU A 375 -3.90 -3.92 24.31
C LEU A 375 -4.03 -5.07 23.31
N LEU A 376 -3.02 -5.94 23.24
CA LEU A 376 -3.00 -7.05 22.27
C LEU A 376 -3.93 -8.20 22.64
N ASN A 377 -4.47 -8.25 23.85
CA ASN A 377 -5.45 -9.25 24.27
C ASN A 377 -6.90 -8.78 24.07
N ASP A 378 -7.11 -7.48 23.84
CA ASP A 378 -8.41 -6.94 23.48
C ASP A 378 -8.82 -7.45 22.09
N GLN A 379 -10.01 -8.06 22.01
CA GLN A 379 -10.48 -8.69 20.77
C GLN A 379 -10.68 -7.69 19.64
N GLU A 380 -11.25 -6.52 19.94
CA GLU A 380 -11.55 -5.48 18.95
C GLU A 380 -10.26 -4.89 18.39
N ILE A 381 -9.28 -4.62 19.27
CA ILE A 381 -7.94 -4.19 18.87
C ILE A 381 -7.27 -5.23 17.97
N ARG A 382 -7.29 -6.50 18.36
CA ARG A 382 -6.68 -7.56 17.55
C ARG A 382 -7.30 -7.67 16.16
N GLU A 383 -8.62 -7.59 16.07
CA GLU A 383 -9.32 -7.64 14.78
C GLU A 383 -8.93 -6.45 13.91
N GLU A 384 -8.85 -5.24 14.46
CA GLU A 384 -8.39 -4.04 13.74
C GLU A 384 -6.93 -4.17 13.28
N LEU A 385 -6.02 -4.65 14.14
CA LEU A 385 -4.60 -4.83 13.81
C LEU A 385 -4.34 -5.94 12.78
N MET A 386 -5.23 -6.93 12.67
CA MET A 386 -5.10 -8.01 11.67
C MET A 386 -5.65 -7.62 10.30
N LEU A 387 -6.40 -6.50 10.24
CA LEU A 387 -6.98 -5.95 9.02
C LEU A 387 -6.11 -4.86 8.38
N GLU A 388 -4.97 -4.47 8.97
CA GLU A 388 -4.01 -3.51 8.41
C GLU A 388 -2.63 -4.14 8.25
#